data_AF-A0AAN0NG94-F1
#
_entry.id   AF-A0AAN0NG94-F1
#
_cell.length_a   1.000
_cell.length_b   1.000
_cell.length_c   1.000
_cell.angle_alpha   90.00
_cell.angle_beta   90.00
_cell.angle_gamma   90.00
#
_symmetry.space_group_name_H-M   'P 1'
#
loop_
_entity.id
_entity.type
_entity.pdbx_description
1 polymer ?
#
loop_
_entity_poly.entity_id
_entity_poly.type
_entity_poly.pdbx_seq_one_letter_code
_entity_poly.pdbx_strand_id
1 'polypeptide(L)'
;MSQILQVAAIAVATLGTGAATMTVMKPEIADLAVPEGEWSAGEMLDGQSFFIEGVDLDSGTVLLDEIVFRDGTFQSVNCQEYCDFGWSSYTTKVLDDVIHFTATTHCPDAPHTVVWYGTVTDDQIQLAGTWTTRRWYWNHQIRFSAEGSTTPLLDPNVTG
;
A
#
# COMPACT_ATOMS: atom_id res chain seq x y z
N MET A 1 75.72 30.41 19.72
CA MET A 1 75.57 30.97 18.36
C MET A 1 75.24 29.82 17.42
N SER A 2 74.10 29.92 16.72
CA SER A 2 73.61 29.14 15.56
C SER A 2 73.59 27.60 15.61
N GLN A 3 72.60 26.88 15.11
CA GLN A 3 71.23 27.10 14.64
C GLN A 3 70.65 25.68 14.42
N ILE A 4 69.36 25.50 14.70
CA ILE A 4 68.60 24.24 14.63
C ILE A 4 68.03 24.07 13.20
N LEU A 5 67.53 22.86 12.87
CA LEU A 5 66.59 22.47 11.78
C LEU A 5 67.30 22.05 10.48
N GLN A 6 66.93 21.01 9.74
CA GLN A 6 65.62 20.36 9.52
C GLN A 6 65.89 19.07 8.70
N VAL A 7 65.31 17.92 9.05
CA VAL A 7 65.02 16.88 8.05
C VAL A 7 63.57 16.47 8.24
N ALA A 8 62.78 16.74 7.20
CA ALA A 8 61.35 16.73 7.19
C ALA A 8 60.78 15.32 7.42
N ALA A 9 59.79 15.24 8.31
CA ALA A 9 58.85 14.15 8.37
C ALA A 9 57.99 14.15 7.10
N ILE A 10 58.10 13.10 6.28
CA ILE A 10 57.10 12.80 5.26
C ILE A 10 56.02 11.95 5.94
N ALA A 11 55.07 12.62 6.59
CA ALA A 11 53.80 12.00 6.93
C ALA A 11 52.99 11.91 5.64
N VAL A 12 52.96 10.74 5.00
CA VAL A 12 51.99 10.45 3.94
C VAL A 12 50.62 10.31 4.60
N ALA A 13 49.91 11.43 4.71
CA ALA A 13 48.48 11.43 4.98
C ALA A 13 47.78 11.00 3.68
N THR A 14 47.48 9.71 3.53
CA THR A 14 46.50 9.27 2.53
C THR A 14 45.10 9.69 3.01
N LEU A 15 44.71 10.92 2.67
CA LEU A 15 43.35 11.41 2.82
C LEU A 15 42.63 11.37 1.47
N GLY A 16 41.40 10.86 1.49
CA GLY A 16 40.40 10.99 0.42
C GLY A 16 40.55 9.93 -0.66
N THR A 17 39.60 9.01 -0.83
CA THR A 17 38.21 9.29 -1.11
C THR A 17 37.30 8.21 -0.51
N GLY A 18 36.87 8.40 0.73
CA GLY A 18 35.62 7.78 1.17
C GLY A 18 34.51 8.47 0.39
N ALA A 19 34.06 7.88 -0.71
CA ALA A 19 32.82 8.29 -1.34
C ALA A 19 31.71 8.04 -0.31
N ALA A 20 31.36 9.08 0.45
CA ALA A 20 30.11 9.10 1.17
C ALA A 20 29.03 9.09 0.09
N THR A 21 28.57 7.90 -0.30
CA THR A 21 27.31 7.77 -1.02
C THR A 21 26.26 8.30 -0.07
N MET A 22 25.94 9.59 -0.20
CA MET A 22 24.77 10.15 0.44
C MET A 22 23.59 9.44 -0.20
N THR A 23 23.12 8.36 0.42
CA THR A 23 21.82 7.81 0.11
C THR A 23 20.86 8.96 0.36
N VAL A 24 20.35 9.55 -0.73
CA VAL A 24 19.21 10.45 -0.68
C VAL A 24 18.04 9.59 -0.23
N MET A 25 17.94 9.33 1.07
CA MET A 25 16.78 8.68 1.66
C MET A 25 15.67 9.72 1.64
N LYS A 26 14.85 9.66 0.58
CA LYS A 26 13.64 10.47 0.49
C LYS A 26 12.76 10.15 1.72
N PRO A 27 12.08 11.15 2.32
CA PRO A 27 11.17 10.90 3.42
C PRO A 27 10.17 9.79 3.08
N GLU A 28 10.02 8.87 4.03
CA GLU A 28 9.06 7.78 3.97
C GLU A 28 7.65 8.37 3.95
N ILE A 29 6.83 7.90 3.00
CA ILE A 29 5.40 8.23 2.96
C ILE A 29 4.69 7.12 3.72
N ALA A 30 3.90 7.46 4.74
CA ALA A 30 3.12 6.50 5.50
C ALA A 30 1.96 5.97 4.64
N ASP A 31 1.68 4.68 4.75
CA ASP A 31 0.45 4.11 4.18
C ASP A 31 -0.77 4.52 5.02
N LEU A 32 -1.96 4.15 4.55
CA LEU A 32 -3.20 4.33 5.28
C LEU A 32 -3.07 3.82 6.73
N ALA A 33 -3.41 4.67 7.68
CA ALA A 33 -3.48 4.27 9.08
C ALA A 33 -4.74 3.42 9.31
N VAL A 34 -4.54 2.15 9.68
CA VAL A 34 -5.63 1.24 10.07
C VAL A 34 -5.98 1.49 11.54
N PRO A 35 -7.27 1.63 11.90
CA PRO A 35 -7.66 1.81 13.29
C PRO A 35 -7.20 0.66 14.20
N GLU A 36 -6.59 1.02 15.32
CA GLU A 36 -6.14 0.07 16.35
C GLU A 36 -7.31 -0.75 16.92
N GLY A 37 -6.98 -1.86 17.59
CA GLY A 37 -7.91 -2.73 18.27
C GLY A 37 -7.58 -4.21 18.11
N GLU A 38 -8.41 -5.05 18.71
CA GLU A 38 -8.30 -6.50 18.61
C GLU A 38 -8.83 -6.97 17.25
N TRP A 39 -7.91 -7.36 16.37
CA TRP A 39 -8.21 -7.92 15.06
C TRP A 39 -8.13 -9.45 15.12
N SER A 40 -9.06 -10.11 14.44
CA SER A 40 -9.07 -11.57 14.28
C SER A 40 -8.70 -11.95 12.85
N ALA A 41 -8.22 -13.18 12.66
CA ALA A 41 -8.04 -13.74 11.31
C ALA A 41 -9.37 -13.65 10.54
N GLY A 42 -9.30 -13.15 9.30
CA GLY A 42 -10.48 -12.82 8.52
C GLY A 42 -11.13 -14.06 7.94
N GLU A 43 -12.17 -14.59 8.56
CA GLU A 43 -13.03 -15.64 7.95
C GLU A 43 -14.46 -15.12 7.71
N MET A 44 -14.81 -13.96 8.30
CA MET A 44 -16.18 -13.45 8.32
C MET A 44 -16.72 -13.03 6.96
N LEU A 45 -15.84 -12.62 6.04
CA LEU A 45 -16.22 -12.17 4.71
C LEU A 45 -16.00 -13.26 3.65
N ASP A 46 -15.51 -14.44 4.04
CA ASP A 46 -15.19 -15.49 3.07
C ASP A 46 -16.40 -15.91 2.24
N GLY A 47 -16.17 -16.06 0.94
CA GLY A 47 -17.21 -16.36 -0.05
C GLY A 47 -17.94 -15.12 -0.56
N GLN A 48 -17.65 -13.92 -0.04
CA GLN A 48 -18.21 -12.67 -0.53
C GLN A 48 -17.32 -12.01 -1.57
N SER A 49 -17.95 -11.28 -2.49
CA SER A 49 -17.29 -10.42 -3.46
C SER A 49 -18.05 -9.12 -3.56
N PHE A 50 -17.34 -8.01 -3.66
CA PHE A 50 -17.92 -6.68 -3.76
C PHE A 50 -17.39 -5.98 -5.00
N PHE A 51 -18.31 -5.39 -5.76
CA PHE A 51 -18.01 -4.54 -6.89
C PHE A 51 -17.99 -3.10 -6.39
N ILE A 52 -16.81 -2.48 -6.47
CA ILE A 52 -16.57 -1.16 -5.89
C ILE A 52 -16.34 -0.13 -7.00
N GLU A 53 -16.89 1.05 -6.78
CA GLU A 53 -16.55 2.26 -7.51
C GLU A 53 -15.90 3.24 -6.53
N GLY A 54 -14.68 3.63 -6.85
CA GLY A 54 -13.89 4.54 -6.06
C GLY A 54 -13.35 5.71 -6.85
N VAL A 55 -12.64 6.57 -6.13
CA VAL A 55 -12.04 7.77 -6.68
C VAL A 55 -10.64 7.95 -6.11
N ASP A 56 -9.68 8.28 -6.97
CA ASP A 56 -8.41 8.86 -6.54
C ASP A 56 -8.68 10.26 -5.96
N LEU A 57 -8.41 10.42 -4.67
CA LEU A 57 -8.70 11.65 -3.92
C LEU A 57 -7.88 12.86 -4.40
N ASP A 58 -6.77 12.62 -5.10
CA ASP A 58 -5.90 13.69 -5.60
C ASP A 58 -6.25 14.09 -7.04
N SER A 59 -6.57 13.13 -7.91
CA SER A 59 -6.86 13.40 -9.33
C SER A 59 -8.34 13.44 -9.71
N GLY A 60 -9.23 12.86 -8.89
CA GLY A 60 -10.64 12.66 -9.21
C GLY A 60 -10.89 11.52 -10.22
N THR A 61 -9.87 10.73 -10.54
CA THR A 61 -9.99 9.59 -11.45
C THR A 61 -10.86 8.50 -10.83
N VAL A 62 -11.84 7.99 -11.59
CA VAL A 62 -12.68 6.85 -11.18
C VAL A 62 -11.87 5.57 -11.19
N LEU A 63 -12.02 4.76 -10.15
CA LEU A 63 -11.34 3.50 -9.92
C LEU A 63 -12.39 2.41 -9.69
N LEU A 64 -12.65 1.56 -10.69
CA LEU A 64 -13.55 0.42 -10.56
C LEU A 64 -12.76 -0.82 -10.17
N ASP A 65 -13.24 -1.67 -9.27
CA ASP A 65 -12.59 -2.93 -8.93
C ASP A 65 -13.61 -3.98 -8.46
N GLU A 66 -13.21 -5.25 -8.47
CA GLU A 66 -13.87 -6.33 -7.74
C GLU A 66 -12.92 -6.80 -6.64
N ILE A 67 -13.40 -6.81 -5.41
CA ILE A 67 -12.65 -7.36 -4.27
C ILE A 67 -13.29 -8.65 -3.78
N VAL A 68 -12.46 -9.66 -3.55
CA VAL A 68 -12.87 -11.03 -3.28
C VAL A 68 -12.26 -11.50 -1.97
N PHE A 69 -13.10 -12.09 -1.13
CA PHE A 69 -12.71 -12.70 0.15
C PHE A 69 -12.90 -14.22 0.07
N ARG A 70 -11.87 -14.99 0.41
CA ARG A 70 -11.89 -16.45 0.32
C ARG A 70 -10.84 -17.08 1.23
N ASP A 71 -11.24 -18.07 2.02
CA ASP A 71 -10.36 -18.94 2.81
C ASP A 71 -9.31 -18.16 3.65
N GLY A 72 -9.72 -17.11 4.37
CA GLY A 72 -8.76 -16.30 5.14
C GLY A 72 -8.05 -15.20 4.35
N THR A 73 -8.34 -15.08 3.05
CA THR A 73 -7.57 -14.25 2.12
C THR A 73 -8.44 -13.26 1.34
N PHE A 74 -7.78 -12.19 0.90
CA PHE A 74 -8.32 -11.06 0.17
C PHE A 74 -7.55 -10.90 -1.14
N GLN A 75 -8.28 -10.56 -2.20
CA GLN A 75 -7.72 -10.19 -3.49
C GLN A 75 -8.51 -9.01 -4.09
N SER A 76 -7.77 -8.08 -4.69
CA SER A 76 -8.31 -7.09 -5.64
C SER A 76 -8.05 -7.63 -7.04
N VAL A 77 -9.09 -7.72 -7.87
CA VAL A 77 -9.00 -8.21 -9.25
C VAL A 77 -8.10 -7.28 -10.07
N ASN A 78 -8.22 -5.96 -9.90
CA ASN A 78 -7.32 -5.02 -10.57
C ASN A 78 -5.86 -5.15 -10.16
N CYS A 79 -5.58 -5.34 -8.86
CA CYS A 79 -4.20 -5.57 -8.40
C CYS A 79 -3.64 -6.85 -9.01
N GLN A 80 -4.46 -7.90 -9.06
CA GLN A 80 -4.11 -9.17 -9.69
C GLN A 80 -3.82 -9.00 -11.18
N GLU A 81 -4.65 -8.28 -11.94
CA GLU A 81 -4.41 -8.00 -13.36
C GLU A 81 -3.19 -7.10 -13.60
N TYR A 82 -2.96 -6.13 -12.71
CA TYR A 82 -1.89 -5.15 -12.85
C TYR A 82 -0.49 -5.74 -12.60
N CYS A 83 -0.32 -6.52 -11.53
CA CYS A 83 1.00 -7.06 -11.15
C CYS A 83 0.91 -8.43 -10.46
N ASP A 84 -0.11 -9.25 -10.67
CA ASP A 84 -0.15 -10.60 -10.08
C ASP A 84 0.05 -10.59 -8.55
N PHE A 85 -0.63 -9.66 -7.86
CA PHE A 85 -0.51 -9.49 -6.40
C PHE A 85 -0.88 -10.76 -5.61
N GLY A 86 -1.63 -11.68 -6.22
CA GLY A 86 -2.06 -12.92 -5.60
C GLY A 86 -3.09 -12.68 -4.48
N TRP A 87 -3.12 -13.62 -3.54
CA TRP A 87 -4.00 -13.61 -2.37
C TRP A 87 -3.21 -13.17 -1.14
N SER A 88 -3.75 -12.22 -0.37
CA SER A 88 -3.14 -11.74 0.87
C SER A 88 -4.04 -12.06 2.05
N SER A 89 -3.47 -12.36 3.22
CA SER A 89 -4.28 -12.51 4.44
C SER A 89 -5.03 -11.21 4.75
N TYR A 90 -6.28 -11.33 5.20
CA TYR A 90 -7.02 -10.21 5.77
C TYR A 90 -7.39 -10.49 7.23
N THR A 91 -7.71 -9.42 7.95
CA THR A 91 -8.23 -9.51 9.30
C THR A 91 -9.53 -8.75 9.42
N THR A 92 -10.36 -9.15 10.39
CA THR A 92 -11.63 -8.50 10.67
C THR A 92 -11.79 -8.17 12.14
N LYS A 93 -12.67 -7.21 12.44
CA LYS A 93 -13.23 -6.96 13.77
C LYS A 93 -14.67 -6.48 13.62
N VAL A 94 -15.47 -6.62 14.67
CA VAL A 94 -16.85 -6.12 14.68
C VAL A 94 -16.96 -5.00 15.70
N LEU A 95 -17.53 -3.87 15.29
CA LEU A 95 -17.85 -2.75 16.15
C LEU A 95 -19.27 -2.29 15.83
N ASP A 96 -20.15 -2.23 16.83
CA ASP A 96 -21.53 -1.75 16.68
C ASP A 96 -22.27 -2.38 15.47
N ASP A 97 -22.18 -3.72 15.35
CA ASP A 97 -22.74 -4.53 14.24
C ASP A 97 -22.17 -4.24 12.84
N VAL A 98 -21.10 -3.45 12.74
CA VAL A 98 -20.36 -3.21 11.50
C VAL A 98 -19.12 -4.11 11.45
N ILE A 99 -18.94 -4.83 10.35
CA ILE A 99 -17.73 -5.60 10.11
C ILE A 99 -16.68 -4.65 9.55
N HIS A 100 -15.56 -4.50 10.24
CA HIS A 100 -14.38 -3.84 9.73
C HIS A 100 -13.42 -4.89 9.19
N PHE A 101 -12.75 -4.59 8.08
CA PHE A 101 -11.68 -5.42 7.55
C PHE A 101 -10.45 -4.58 7.22
N THR A 102 -9.28 -5.23 7.20
CA THR A 102 -8.07 -4.68 6.61
C THR A 102 -7.27 -5.76 5.91
N ALA A 103 -6.59 -5.37 4.83
CA ALA A 103 -5.63 -6.20 4.12
C ALA A 103 -4.46 -5.34 3.66
N THR A 104 -3.27 -5.92 3.61
CA THR A 104 -2.11 -5.31 2.94
C THR A 104 -1.68 -6.24 1.83
N THR A 105 -1.62 -5.73 0.60
CA THR A 105 -1.28 -6.50 -0.59
C THR A 105 0.01 -5.96 -1.21
N HIS A 106 0.78 -6.84 -1.84
CA HIS A 106 2.09 -6.51 -2.42
C HIS A 106 2.23 -7.05 -3.84
N CYS A 107 2.79 -6.21 -4.72
CA CYS A 107 3.22 -6.62 -6.05
C CYS A 107 4.53 -7.42 -5.92
N PRO A 108 4.63 -8.65 -6.48
CA PRO A 108 5.86 -9.44 -6.45
C PRO A 108 7.02 -8.80 -7.22
N ASP A 109 6.73 -8.08 -8.30
CA ASP A 109 7.74 -7.63 -9.27
C ASP A 109 8.12 -6.14 -9.17
N ALA A 110 7.38 -5.35 -8.39
CA ALA A 110 7.63 -3.93 -8.23
C ALA A 110 7.27 -3.46 -6.81
N PRO A 111 7.83 -2.35 -6.33
CA PRO A 111 7.68 -1.92 -4.94
C PRO A 111 6.35 -1.20 -4.72
N HIS A 112 5.25 -1.88 -5.05
CA HIS A 112 3.88 -1.43 -4.83
C HIS A 112 3.31 -2.16 -3.62
N THR A 113 2.82 -1.37 -2.67
CA THR A 113 2.05 -1.85 -1.52
C THR A 113 0.68 -1.19 -1.57
N VAL A 114 -0.38 -1.96 -1.37
CA VAL A 114 -1.72 -1.40 -1.17
C VAL A 114 -2.23 -1.78 0.20
N VAL A 115 -2.59 -0.78 0.99
CA VAL A 115 -3.26 -0.97 2.29
C VAL A 115 -4.72 -0.64 2.11
N TRP A 116 -5.58 -1.57 2.55
CA TRP A 116 -7.02 -1.49 2.48
C TRP A 116 -7.59 -1.44 3.89
N TYR A 117 -8.57 -0.58 4.10
CA TYR A 117 -9.43 -0.61 5.28
C TYR A 117 -10.85 -0.34 4.83
N GLY A 118 -11.78 -1.20 5.23
CA GLY A 118 -13.17 -1.01 4.90
C GLY A 118 -14.12 -1.50 5.98
N THR A 119 -15.38 -1.14 5.76
CA THR A 119 -16.52 -1.47 6.60
C THR A 119 -17.59 -2.10 5.74
N VAL A 120 -18.21 -3.16 6.26
CA VAL A 120 -19.29 -3.89 5.63
C VAL A 120 -20.50 -3.86 6.55
N THR A 121 -21.63 -3.46 5.99
CA THR A 121 -22.95 -3.53 6.62
C THR A 121 -23.89 -4.14 5.60
N ASP A 122 -24.49 -5.29 5.96
CA ASP A 122 -25.32 -6.09 5.06
C ASP A 122 -24.57 -6.45 3.75
N ASP A 123 -25.05 -5.97 2.61
CA ASP A 123 -24.49 -6.19 1.28
C ASP A 123 -23.69 -4.99 0.76
N GLN A 124 -23.49 -3.96 1.59
CA GLN A 124 -22.79 -2.73 1.23
C GLN A 124 -21.39 -2.69 1.83
N ILE A 125 -20.45 -2.13 1.06
CA ILE A 125 -19.08 -1.91 1.48
C ILE A 125 -18.69 -0.45 1.28
N GLN A 126 -17.93 0.07 2.23
CA GLN A 126 -17.20 1.34 2.10
C GLN A 126 -15.75 1.06 2.46
N LEU A 127 -14.81 1.61 1.69
CA LEU A 127 -13.39 1.43 1.98
C LEU A 127 -12.56 2.65 1.62
N ALA A 128 -11.40 2.72 2.25
CA ALA A 128 -10.33 3.62 1.90
C ALA A 128 -9.05 2.81 1.72
N GLY A 129 -8.13 3.35 0.92
CA GLY A 129 -6.85 2.72 0.71
C GLY A 129 -5.76 3.67 0.27
N THR A 130 -4.53 3.16 0.36
CA THR A 130 -3.35 3.79 -0.23
C THR A 130 -2.64 2.79 -1.12
N TRP A 131 -2.45 3.15 -2.39
CA TRP A 131 -1.47 2.49 -3.26
C TRP A 131 -0.18 3.27 -3.20
N THR A 132 0.88 2.68 -2.67
CA THR A 132 2.18 3.35 -2.51
C THR A 132 3.25 2.65 -3.33
N THR A 133 3.93 3.44 -4.17
CA THR A 133 5.16 3.04 -4.86
C THR A 133 6.36 3.61 -4.13
N ARG A 134 7.27 2.76 -3.66
CA ARG A 134 8.46 3.18 -2.91
C ARG A 134 9.75 2.86 -3.66
N ARG A 135 10.45 3.87 -4.16
CA ARG A 135 11.76 3.71 -4.81
C ARG A 135 12.80 4.59 -4.15
N TRP A 136 14.07 4.23 -4.32
CA TRP A 136 15.20 4.93 -3.69
C TRP A 136 15.27 6.43 -4.02
N TYR A 137 14.79 6.85 -5.20
CA TYR A 137 14.83 8.24 -5.67
C TYR A 137 13.46 8.93 -5.75
N TRP A 138 12.36 8.18 -5.60
CA TRP A 138 11.01 8.74 -5.56
C TRP A 138 10.03 7.80 -4.89
N ASN A 139 9.03 8.42 -4.27
CA ASN A 139 7.83 7.77 -3.78
C ASN A 139 6.64 8.45 -4.44
N HIS A 140 5.59 7.67 -4.70
CA HIS A 140 4.29 8.12 -5.15
C HIS A 140 3.22 7.37 -4.39
N GLN A 141 2.15 8.04 -4.02
CA GLN A 141 1.02 7.43 -3.35
C GLN A 141 -0.26 7.92 -4.00
N ILE A 142 -1.17 6.98 -4.28
CA ILE A 142 -2.56 7.26 -4.62
C ILE A 142 -3.35 6.97 -3.37
N ARG A 143 -4.16 7.94 -2.94
CA ARG A 143 -5.13 7.78 -1.86
C ARG A 143 -6.50 7.65 -2.49
N PHE A 144 -7.25 6.64 -2.09
CA PHE A 144 -8.56 6.41 -2.67
C PHE A 144 -9.61 6.11 -1.61
N SER A 145 -10.86 6.43 -1.95
CA SER A 145 -12.05 5.97 -1.25
C SER A 145 -12.97 5.29 -2.26
N ALA A 146 -13.66 4.23 -1.85
CA ALA A 146 -14.61 3.52 -2.69
C ALA A 146 -15.83 3.08 -1.89
N GLU A 147 -16.94 2.92 -2.61
CA GLU A 147 -18.17 2.32 -2.13
C GLU A 147 -18.63 1.24 -3.11
N GLY A 148 -19.43 0.30 -2.65
CA GLY A 148 -19.86 -0.79 -3.50
C GLY A 148 -20.84 -1.72 -2.83
N SER A 149 -21.18 -2.79 -3.55
CA SER A 149 -22.07 -3.82 -3.03
C SER A 149 -21.74 -5.19 -3.63
N THR A 150 -22.41 -6.24 -3.14
CA THR A 150 -22.34 -7.57 -3.76
C THR A 150 -23.03 -7.65 -5.11
N THR A 151 -23.76 -6.60 -5.52
CA THR A 151 -24.39 -6.51 -6.84
C THR A 151 -23.42 -5.86 -7.83
N PRO A 152 -23.17 -6.48 -8.99
CA PRO A 152 -22.36 -5.87 -10.04
C PRO A 152 -22.88 -4.49 -10.43
N LEU A 153 -21.96 -3.55 -10.63
CA LEU A 153 -22.30 -2.25 -11.20
C LEU A 153 -22.94 -2.48 -12.58
N LEU A 154 -24.10 -1.86 -12.81
CA LEU A 154 -24.78 -1.96 -14.10
C LEU A 154 -23.89 -1.35 -15.18
N ASP A 155 -23.45 -2.15 -16.15
CA ASP A 155 -22.80 -1.62 -17.35
C ASP A 155 -23.84 -0.81 -18.14
N PRO A 156 -23.68 0.52 -18.28
CA PRO A 156 -24.63 1.34 -19.04
C PRO A 156 -24.69 0.97 -20.54
N ASN A 157 -23.79 0.12 -21.04
CA ASN A 157 -23.71 -0.28 -22.44
C ASN A 157 -24.32 -1.65 -22.76
N VAL A 158 -24.88 -2.39 -21.79
CA VAL A 158 -25.59 -3.64 -22.08
C VAL A 158 -27.08 -3.36 -22.26
N THR A 159 -27.47 -2.91 -23.46
CA THR A 159 -28.86 -3.03 -23.92
C THR A 159 -29.11 -4.47 -24.36
N GLY A 160 -30.10 -5.13 -23.76
CA GLY A 160 -30.50 -6.50 -24.06
C GLY A 160 -31.14 -6.71 -25.43
#